data_AF-A0A2M7UI44-F1
#
_entry.id   AF-A0A2M7UI44-F1
#
_cell.length_a   1.000
_cell.length_b   1.000
_cell.length_c   1.000
_cell.angle_alpha   90.00
_cell.angle_beta   90.00
_cell.angle_gamma   90.00
#
_symmetry.space_group_name_H-M   'P 1'
#
loop_
_entity.id
_entity.type
_entity.pdbx_description
1 polymer ?
#
loop_
_entity_poly.entity_id
_entity_poly.type
_entity_poly.pdbx_seq_one_letter_code
_entity_poly.pdbx_strand_id
1 'polypeptide(L)'
;MADKKVTIAICGSMRCSREVLIAGEYLIKNGYDCILPRHTDEFVSGKRQVGNTDEGARRKIEDDLMRDYHKKIGKADAILVVNCYAKDTDNYIGGNTAMEMYSAHVQNRPIYVLNDLPKDSSFQEEIVAFESICLKGDLDKIPEKVCDYS
;
A
#
# COMPACT_ATOMS: atom_id res chain seq x y z
N MET A 1 -25.26 14.63 -10.52
CA MET A 1 -24.58 13.36 -10.17
C MET A 1 -23.69 13.68 -8.99
N ALA A 2 -23.71 12.89 -7.91
CA ALA A 2 -22.78 13.14 -6.81
C ALA A 2 -21.35 12.94 -7.34
N ASP A 3 -20.43 13.85 -7.00
CA ASP A 3 -19.02 13.68 -7.35
C ASP A 3 -18.50 12.36 -6.76
N LYS A 4 -18.01 11.47 -7.63
CA LYS A 4 -17.43 10.19 -7.20
C LYS A 4 -16.18 10.49 -6.38
N LYS A 5 -16.13 10.01 -5.14
CA LYS A 5 -14.91 10.07 -4.32
C LYS A 5 -13.79 9.23 -4.93
N VAL A 6 -12.57 9.75 -4.87
CA VAL A 6 -11.36 9.00 -5.23
C VAL A 6 -11.14 7.88 -4.21
N THR A 7 -10.97 6.66 -4.71
CA THR A 7 -10.65 5.48 -3.91
C THR A 7 -9.16 5.19 -3.96
N ILE A 8 -8.52 5.09 -2.79
CA ILE A 8 -7.10 4.78 -2.65
C ILE A 8 -6.93 3.42 -1.97
N ALA A 9 -6.24 2.48 -2.62
CA ALA A 9 -5.84 1.24 -1.95
C ALA A 9 -4.54 1.47 -1.17
N ILE A 10 -4.52 1.11 0.12
CA ILE A 10 -3.36 1.32 0.99
C ILE A 10 -2.50 0.06 0.98
N CYS A 11 -1.31 0.14 0.41
CA CYS A 11 -0.34 -0.94 0.34
C CYS A 11 0.71 -0.77 1.44
N GLY A 12 1.20 -1.87 2.01
CA GLY A 12 2.22 -1.77 3.04
C GLY A 12 2.48 -3.08 3.78
N SER A 13 3.66 -3.18 4.38
CA SER A 13 3.97 -4.31 5.25
C SER A 13 3.08 -4.28 6.48
N MET A 14 2.59 -5.43 6.95
CA MET A 14 1.90 -5.52 8.24
C MET A 14 2.82 -5.25 9.44
N ARG A 15 4.14 -5.13 9.21
CA ARG A 15 5.09 -4.54 10.17
C ARG A 15 4.86 -3.04 10.38
N CYS A 16 4.30 -2.37 9.37
CA CYS A 16 3.90 -0.96 9.39
C CYS A 16 2.37 -0.81 9.56
N SER A 17 1.69 -1.78 10.18
CA SER A 17 0.22 -1.82 10.25
C SER A 17 -0.39 -0.61 10.95
N ARG A 18 0.32 -0.03 11.93
CA ARG A 18 -0.11 1.19 12.61
C ARG A 18 -0.07 2.40 11.68
N GLU A 19 1.02 2.56 10.94
CA GLU A 19 1.20 3.63 9.95
C GLU A 19 0.18 3.49 8.81
N VAL A 20 -0.10 2.24 8.37
CA VAL A 20 -1.13 1.93 7.38
C VAL A 20 -2.50 2.39 7.85
N LEU A 21 -2.88 2.10 9.10
CA LEU A 21 -4.15 2.53 9.67
C LEU A 21 -4.23 4.06 9.78
N ILE A 22 -3.18 4.71 10.31
CA ILE A 22 -3.13 6.17 10.47
C ILE A 22 -3.26 6.88 9.11
N ALA A 23 -2.54 6.43 8.08
CA ALA A 23 -2.61 7.01 6.75
C ALA A 23 -4.01 6.84 6.14
N GLY A 24 -4.62 5.65 6.30
CA GLY A 24 -5.99 5.40 5.84
C GLY A 24 -7.02 6.30 6.54
N GLU A 25 -6.97 6.41 7.87
CA GLU A 25 -7.85 7.29 8.64
C GLU A 25 -7.69 8.76 8.24
N TYR A 26 -6.47 9.21 7.99
CA TYR A 26 -6.18 10.55 7.50
C TYR A 26 -6.87 10.80 6.15
N LEU A 27 -6.70 9.91 5.18
CA LEU A 27 -7.29 10.06 3.85
C LEU A 27 -8.81 10.01 3.90
N ILE A 28 -9.40 9.12 4.70
CA ILE A 28 -10.85 9.05 4.90
C ILE A 28 -11.39 10.38 5.45
N LYS A 29 -10.71 10.96 6.45
CA LYS A 29 -11.07 12.25 7.04
C LYS A 29 -10.97 13.40 6.02
N ASN A 30 -10.07 13.30 5.05
CA ASN A 30 -9.85 14.29 4.00
C ASN A 30 -10.64 14.00 2.71
N GLY A 31 -11.67 13.16 2.76
CA GLY A 31 -12.67 13.03 1.69
C GLY A 31 -12.42 11.90 0.69
N TYR A 32 -11.35 11.12 0.85
CA TYR A 32 -11.09 9.92 0.06
C TYR A 32 -11.88 8.71 0.58
N ASP A 33 -12.11 7.73 -0.29
CA ASP A 33 -12.43 6.37 0.14
C ASP A 33 -11.14 5.56 0.19
N CYS A 34 -11.00 4.68 1.19
CA CYS A 34 -9.78 3.89 1.38
C CYS A 34 -10.08 2.38 1.44
N ILE A 35 -9.23 1.60 0.77
CA ILE A 35 -9.21 0.15 0.90
C ILE A 35 -7.99 -0.24 1.72
N LEU A 36 -8.21 -0.74 2.93
CA LEU A 36 -7.14 -1.24 3.80
C LEU A 36 -6.85 -2.72 3.53
N PRO A 37 -5.60 -3.17 3.78
CA PRO A 37 -5.28 -4.60 3.80
C PRO A 37 -6.16 -5.34 4.81
N ARG A 38 -6.55 -6.57 4.45
CA ARG A 38 -7.36 -7.41 5.32
C ARG A 38 -6.62 -7.65 6.65
N HIS A 39 -7.35 -7.62 7.76
CA HIS A 39 -6.84 -7.84 9.12
C HIS A 39 -5.90 -6.73 9.66
N THR A 40 -5.86 -5.55 9.04
CA THR A 40 -5.04 -4.42 9.53
C THR A 40 -5.30 -4.14 11.01
N ASP A 41 -6.57 -4.13 11.43
CA ASP A 41 -7.03 -3.96 12.81
C ASP A 41 -6.54 -5.07 13.75
N GLU A 42 -6.52 -6.33 13.30
CA GLU A 42 -5.98 -7.45 14.08
C GLU A 42 -4.46 -7.32 14.27
N PHE A 43 -3.73 -6.84 13.26
CA PHE A 43 -2.29 -6.57 13.39
C PHE A 43 -2.00 -5.39 14.32
N VAL A 44 -2.76 -4.29 14.22
CA VAL A 44 -2.61 -3.13 15.10
C VAL A 44 -2.93 -3.48 16.55
N SER A 45 -3.99 -4.27 16.79
CA SER A 45 -4.37 -4.70 18.15
C SER A 45 -3.50 -5.84 18.71
N GLY A 46 -2.58 -6.39 17.90
CA GLY A 46 -1.73 -7.51 18.29
C GLY A 46 -2.42 -8.88 18.36
N LYS A 47 -3.73 -8.95 18.00
CA LYS A 47 -4.47 -10.22 17.86
C LYS A 47 -3.86 -11.12 16.77
N ARG A 48 -3.22 -10.49 15.78
CA ARG A 48 -2.45 -11.16 14.72
C ARG A 48 -1.05 -10.59 14.69
N GLN A 49 -0.07 -11.46 14.53
CA GLN A 49 1.34 -11.06 14.42
C GLN A 49 1.91 -11.50 13.07
N VAL A 50 2.98 -10.79 12.66
CA VAL A 50 3.75 -11.15 11.48
C VAL A 50 4.51 -12.45 11.79
N GLY A 51 3.98 -13.56 11.29
CA GLY A 51 4.54 -14.90 11.48
C GLY A 51 5.80 -15.17 10.65
N ASN A 52 6.28 -16.40 10.74
CA ASN A 52 7.36 -16.90 9.89
C ASN A 52 6.89 -17.11 8.44
N THR A 53 7.81 -17.50 7.56
CA THR A 53 7.52 -17.68 6.12
C THR A 53 6.39 -18.68 5.87
N ASP A 54 6.41 -19.84 6.54
CA ASP A 54 5.45 -20.92 6.31
C ASP A 54 4.04 -20.55 6.76
N GLU A 55 3.91 -19.98 7.97
CA GLU A 55 2.65 -19.48 8.50
C GLU A 55 2.10 -18.34 7.63
N GLY A 56 2.99 -17.45 7.19
CA GLY A 56 2.66 -16.34 6.31
C GLY A 56 2.23 -16.78 4.91
N ALA A 57 2.76 -17.89 4.38
CA ALA A 57 2.35 -18.46 3.11
C ALA A 57 1.01 -19.18 3.23
N ARG A 58 0.85 -20.02 4.27
CA ARG A 58 -0.39 -20.75 4.55
C ARG A 58 -1.59 -19.80 4.66
N ARG A 59 -1.46 -18.72 5.43
CA ARG A 59 -2.51 -17.70 5.57
C ARG A 59 -2.88 -17.06 4.22
N LYS A 60 -1.89 -16.72 3.39
CA LYS A 60 -2.16 -16.13 2.06
C LYS A 60 -2.92 -17.09 1.14
N ILE A 61 -2.65 -18.39 1.26
CA ILE A 61 -3.33 -19.44 0.48
C ILE A 61 -4.76 -19.64 1.00
N GLU A 62 -4.92 -19.83 2.31
CA GLU A 62 -6.23 -20.10 2.93
C GLU A 62 -7.22 -18.94 2.73
N ASP A 63 -6.74 -17.69 2.82
CA ASP A 63 -7.56 -16.49 2.67
C ASP A 63 -7.55 -15.89 1.24
N ASP A 64 -6.88 -16.53 0.28
CA ASP A 64 -6.67 -16.05 -1.10
C ASP A 64 -6.26 -14.56 -1.20
N LEU A 65 -5.42 -14.13 -0.24
CA LEU A 65 -5.14 -12.71 0.01
C LEU A 65 -4.58 -11.97 -1.20
N MET A 66 -3.74 -12.65 -1.99
CA MET A 66 -3.09 -12.03 -3.14
C MET A 66 -4.08 -11.70 -4.25
N ARG A 67 -5.01 -12.62 -4.58
CA ARG A 67 -6.01 -12.39 -5.63
C ARG A 67 -7.09 -11.41 -5.16
N ASP A 68 -7.50 -11.50 -3.89
CA ASP A 68 -8.43 -10.55 -3.28
C ASP A 68 -7.87 -9.13 -3.36
N TYR A 69 -6.62 -8.93 -2.92
CA TYR A 69 -6.03 -7.60 -2.88
C TYR A 69 -5.70 -7.06 -4.28
N HIS A 70 -5.24 -7.90 -5.21
CA HIS A 70 -5.08 -7.52 -6.61
C HIS A 70 -6.39 -6.98 -7.22
N LYS A 71 -7.53 -7.66 -7.00
CA LYS A 71 -8.84 -7.20 -7.47
C LYS A 71 -9.26 -5.88 -6.84
N LYS A 72 -8.88 -5.63 -5.58
CA LYS A 72 -9.14 -4.38 -4.88
C LYS A 72 -8.32 -3.23 -5.45
N ILE A 73 -7.02 -3.45 -5.69
CA ILE A 73 -6.13 -2.49 -6.36
C ILE A 73 -6.69 -2.14 -7.75
N GLY A 74 -7.15 -3.13 -8.52
CA GLY A 74 -7.72 -2.88 -9.85
C GLY A 74 -8.99 -2.04 -9.86
N LYS A 75 -9.72 -1.96 -8.73
CA LYS A 75 -10.93 -1.13 -8.57
C LYS A 75 -10.63 0.26 -7.97
N ALA A 76 -9.44 0.46 -7.40
CA ALA A 76 -9.02 1.73 -6.86
C ALA A 76 -8.60 2.68 -7.98
N ASP A 77 -8.67 3.98 -7.72
CA ASP A 77 -8.22 5.02 -8.63
C ASP A 77 -6.69 5.20 -8.51
N ALA A 78 -6.11 4.99 -7.32
CA ALA A 78 -4.66 4.99 -7.06
C ALA A 78 -4.28 4.03 -5.93
N ILE A 79 -2.97 3.83 -5.72
CA ILE A 79 -2.45 3.21 -4.50
C ILE A 79 -1.59 4.18 -3.68
N LEU A 80 -1.61 4.02 -2.36
CA LEU A 80 -0.64 4.62 -1.44
C LEU A 80 0.19 3.50 -0.80
N VAL A 81 1.49 3.50 -1.03
CA VAL A 81 2.47 2.63 -0.38
C VAL A 81 2.94 3.28 0.90
N VAL A 82 2.54 2.72 2.04
CA VAL A 82 3.00 3.13 3.37
C VAL A 82 4.27 2.37 3.71
N ASN A 83 5.41 3.04 3.53
CA ASN A 83 6.73 2.51 3.85
C ASN A 83 7.26 3.15 5.14
N CYS A 84 7.59 2.31 6.12
CA CYS A 84 8.09 2.72 7.43
C CYS A 84 9.49 2.16 7.67
N TYR A 85 10.11 2.49 8.82
CA TYR A 85 11.31 1.79 9.25
C TYR A 85 10.94 0.37 9.70
N ALA A 86 11.50 -0.65 9.05
CA ALA A 86 11.31 -2.05 9.45
C ALA A 86 12.47 -2.91 8.97
N LYS A 87 12.80 -3.96 9.74
CA LYS A 87 13.96 -4.85 9.45
C LYS A 87 15.25 -4.05 9.22
N ASP A 88 15.49 -3.08 10.11
CA ASP A 88 16.67 -2.21 10.07
C ASP A 88 16.85 -1.42 8.77
N THR A 89 15.76 -1.25 8.01
CA THR A 89 15.74 -0.58 6.71
C THR A 89 14.78 0.61 6.76
N ASP A 90 15.29 1.80 6.49
CA ASP A 90 14.46 3.00 6.26
C ASP A 90 13.64 2.82 4.99
N ASN A 91 12.42 3.38 4.97
CA ASN A 91 11.54 3.32 3.82
C ASN A 91 11.25 1.89 3.33
N TYR A 92 11.17 0.94 4.26
CA TYR A 92 11.05 -0.48 3.96
C TYR A 92 9.85 -0.80 3.07
N ILE A 93 10.12 -1.45 1.94
CA ILE A 93 9.12 -2.05 1.05
C ILE A 93 9.39 -3.54 0.99
N GLY A 94 8.46 -4.34 1.55
CA GLY A 94 8.57 -5.79 1.54
C GLY A 94 8.12 -6.40 0.22
N GLY A 95 8.50 -7.66 -0.04
CA GLY A 95 8.19 -8.34 -1.30
C GLY A 95 6.69 -8.38 -1.65
N ASN A 96 5.79 -8.53 -0.67
CA ASN A 96 4.34 -8.47 -0.92
C ASN A 96 3.93 -7.07 -1.40
N THR A 97 4.46 -6.01 -0.79
CA THR A 97 4.19 -4.63 -1.18
C THR A 97 4.78 -4.31 -2.55
N ALA A 98 5.97 -4.83 -2.88
CA ALA A 98 6.52 -4.71 -4.24
C ALA A 98 5.62 -5.38 -5.29
N MET A 99 5.03 -6.54 -4.98
CA MET A 99 4.04 -7.20 -5.87
C MET A 99 2.75 -6.39 -6.02
N GLU A 100 2.30 -5.72 -4.96
CA GLU A 100 1.15 -4.79 -5.01
C GLU A 100 1.46 -3.58 -5.90
N MET A 101 2.66 -3.01 -5.78
CA MET A 101 3.14 -1.94 -6.66
C MET A 101 3.20 -2.38 -8.12
N TYR A 102 3.78 -3.56 -8.40
CA TYR A 102 3.76 -4.14 -9.73
C TYR A 102 2.34 -4.29 -10.28
N SER A 103 1.42 -4.81 -9.47
CA SER A 103 0.00 -4.95 -9.82
C SER A 103 -0.66 -3.61 -10.18
N ALA A 104 -0.34 -2.54 -9.45
CA ALA A 104 -0.82 -1.19 -9.76
C ALA A 104 -0.20 -0.65 -11.05
N HIS A 105 1.11 -0.82 -11.22
CA HIS A 105 1.87 -0.33 -12.38
C HIS A 105 1.35 -0.93 -13.69
N VAL A 106 1.18 -2.27 -13.77
CA VAL A 106 0.67 -2.93 -14.99
C VAL A 106 -0.80 -2.62 -15.29
N GLN A 107 -1.52 -2.01 -14.33
CA GLN A 107 -2.90 -1.54 -14.50
C GLN A 107 -2.97 -0.01 -14.70
N ASN A 108 -1.82 0.65 -14.94
CA ASN A 108 -1.70 2.11 -15.08
C ASN A 108 -2.32 2.89 -13.91
N ARG A 109 -2.25 2.33 -12.70
CA ARG A 109 -2.71 3.02 -11.48
C ARG A 109 -1.57 3.88 -10.94
N PRO A 110 -1.81 5.17 -10.64
CA PRO A 110 -0.83 6.00 -9.95
C PRO A 110 -0.38 5.37 -8.64
N ILE A 111 0.93 5.40 -8.42
CA ILE A 111 1.57 4.86 -7.23
C ILE A 111 2.15 6.03 -6.44
N TYR A 112 1.58 6.29 -5.27
CA TYR A 112 2.14 7.20 -4.29
C TYR A 112 2.92 6.42 -3.25
N VAL A 113 4.07 6.92 -2.81
CA VAL A 113 4.85 6.35 -1.71
C VAL A 113 4.89 7.38 -0.59
N LEU A 114 4.51 6.98 0.63
CA LEU A 114 4.38 7.91 1.76
C LEU A 114 5.69 8.67 2.00
N ASN A 115 6.82 7.97 2.08
CA ASN A 115 8.12 8.57 2.32
C ASN A 115 8.95 8.60 1.02
N ASP A 116 10.26 8.36 1.15
CA ASP A 116 11.17 8.19 0.02
C ASP A 116 11.23 6.72 -0.42
N LEU A 117 11.80 6.43 -1.59
CA LEU A 117 12.10 5.04 -1.95
C LEU A 117 13.17 4.45 -1.01
N PRO A 118 13.16 3.12 -0.76
CA PRO A 118 14.29 2.47 -0.11
C PRO A 118 15.57 2.70 -0.92
N LYS A 119 16.70 2.78 -0.22
CA LYS A 119 18.03 2.86 -0.85
C LYS A 119 18.68 1.48 -1.00
N ASP A 120 18.23 0.54 -0.18
CA ASP A 120 18.72 -0.84 -0.16
C ASP A 120 17.51 -1.77 -0.10
N SER A 121 17.28 -2.51 -1.17
CA SER A 121 16.16 -3.43 -1.34
C SER A 121 16.54 -4.49 -2.37
N SER A 122 16.10 -5.73 -2.13
CA SER A 122 16.23 -6.81 -3.12
C SER A 122 15.37 -6.59 -4.38
N PHE A 123 14.52 -5.56 -4.39
CA PHE A 123 13.64 -5.19 -5.50
C PHE A 123 13.89 -3.74 -5.96
N GLN A 124 15.11 -3.22 -5.75
CA GLN A 124 15.41 -1.80 -5.96
C GLN A 124 15.16 -1.36 -7.41
N GLU A 125 15.60 -2.15 -8.38
CA GLU A 125 15.46 -1.84 -9.81
C GLU A 125 13.99 -1.74 -10.20
N GLU A 126 13.16 -2.70 -9.77
CA GLU A 126 11.72 -2.70 -10.04
C GLU A 126 11.00 -1.54 -9.33
N ILE A 127 11.32 -1.30 -8.05
CA ILE A 127 10.71 -0.21 -7.27
C ILE A 127 10.98 1.15 -7.92
N VAL A 128 12.19 1.37 -8.44
CA VAL A 128 12.55 2.59 -9.18
C VAL A 128 11.80 2.64 -10.52
N ALA A 129 11.73 1.53 -11.25
CA ALA A 129 11.07 1.45 -12.55
C ALA A 129 9.54 1.63 -12.49
N PHE A 130 8.93 1.50 -11.31
CA PHE A 130 7.50 1.80 -11.14
C PHE A 130 7.17 3.30 -11.21
N GLU A 131 8.19 4.18 -11.21
CA GLU A 131 8.04 5.64 -11.37
C GLU A 131 7.05 6.27 -10.39
N SER A 132 7.03 5.77 -9.16
CA SER A 132 6.12 6.23 -8.12
C SER A 132 6.40 7.66 -7.65
N ILE A 133 5.37 8.37 -7.20
CA ILE A 133 5.47 9.72 -6.64
C ILE A 133 5.74 9.62 -5.13
N CYS A 134 6.93 10.05 -4.70
CA CYS A 134 7.28 10.12 -3.28
C CYS A 134 6.67 11.36 -2.62
N LEU A 135 5.86 11.16 -1.59
CA LEU A 135 5.12 12.21 -0.89
C LEU A 135 5.95 12.92 0.19
N LYS A 136 7.07 12.33 0.63
CA LYS A 136 7.95 12.89 1.67
C LYS A 136 7.22 13.14 3.00
N GLY A 137 6.33 12.23 3.38
CA GLY A 137 5.52 12.27 4.59
C GLY A 137 4.26 13.14 4.49
N ASP A 138 4.01 13.77 3.34
CA ASP A 138 2.92 14.74 3.15
C ASP A 138 1.80 14.17 2.28
N LEU A 139 0.74 13.67 2.94
CA LEU A 139 -0.42 13.06 2.28
C LEU A 139 -1.27 14.06 1.49
N ASP A 140 -1.15 15.37 1.74
CA ASP A 140 -1.91 16.41 1.03
C ASP A 140 -1.43 16.61 -0.41
N LYS A 141 -0.29 15.99 -0.77
CA LYS A 141 0.21 15.95 -2.16
C LYS A 141 -0.54 14.95 -3.04
N ILE A 142 -1.39 14.10 -2.48
CA ILE A 142 -2.28 13.26 -3.30
C ILE A 142 -3.38 14.18 -3.86
N PRO A 143 -3.59 14.23 -5.19
CA PRO A 143 -4.59 15.10 -5.77
C PRO A 143 -6.01 14.63 -5.44
N GLU A 144 -6.95 15.56 -5.31
CA GLU A 144 -8.38 15.26 -5.13
C GLU A 144 -9.00 14.55 -6.34
N LYS A 145 -8.35 14.67 -7.51
CA LYS A 145 -8.70 13.95 -8.73
C LYS A 145 -7.48 13.22 -9.23
N VAL A 146 -7.58 11.90 -9.30
CA VAL A 146 -6.56 11.05 -9.88
C VAL A 146 -6.89 10.93 -11.36
N CYS A 147 -6.08 11.56 -12.22
CA CYS A 147 -6.17 11.37 -13.66
C CYS A 147 -5.42 10.09 -14.05
N ASP A 148 -5.93 9.36 -15.02
CA ASP A 148 -5.20 8.24 -15.63
C ASP A 148 -3.89 8.77 -16.24
N TYR A 149 -2.79 8.04 -16.03
CA TYR A 149 -1.56 8.25 -16.81
C TYR A 149 -1.87 7.86 -18.26
N SER A 150 -1.87 8.85 -19.16
CA SER A 150 -1.98 8.67 -20.60
C SER A 150 -0.63 8.40 -21.24
#